data_AF-A0A7C2Z5H2-F1
#
_entry.id   AF-A0A7C2Z5H2-F1
#
_cell.length_a   1.000
_cell.length_b   1.000
_cell.length_c   1.000
_cell.angle_alpha   90.00
_cell.angle_beta   90.00
_cell.angle_gamma   90.00
#
_symmetry.space_group_name_H-M   'P 1'
#
loop_
_entity.id
_entity.type
_entity.pdbx_description
1 polymer ?
#
loop_
_entity_poly.entity_id
_entity_poly.type
_entity_poly.pdbx_seq_one_letter_code
_entity_poly.pdbx_strand_id
1 'polypeptide(L)'
;MQTPTTETPSIEQLYEEQIRSLTPEQKLRLIALIASELAEGLPKRPKRSIMELHGLGAEIWQGIDAQEYVDQLRSEWDDRP
;
A
#
# COMPACT_ATOMS: atom_id res chain seq x y z
N MET A 1 21.19 -41.51 22.06
CA MET A 1 20.95 -40.07 21.78
C MET A 1 20.56 -39.99 20.31
N GLN A 2 19.27 -39.79 20.00
CA GLN A 2 18.79 -39.53 18.64
C GLN A 2 18.44 -38.05 18.58
N THR A 3 19.10 -37.33 17.68
CA THR A 3 18.75 -35.95 17.32
C THR A 3 17.46 -35.99 16.49
N PRO A 4 16.40 -35.25 16.83
CA PRO A 4 15.23 -35.19 15.97
C PRO A 4 15.59 -34.38 14.71
N THR A 5 15.42 -35.00 13.55
CA THR A 5 15.43 -34.34 12.26
C THR A 5 14.25 -33.38 12.22
N THR A 6 14.49 -32.08 12.19
CA THR A 6 13.45 -31.07 11.97
C THR A 6 13.05 -31.11 10.49
N GLU A 7 12.08 -31.96 10.15
CA GLU A 7 11.34 -31.80 8.90
C GLU A 7 10.55 -30.50 8.98
N THR A 8 10.76 -29.59 8.03
CA THR A 8 10.00 -28.35 7.95
C THR A 8 8.52 -28.69 7.75
N PRO A 9 7.63 -28.33 8.68
CA PRO A 9 6.21 -28.68 8.56
C PRO A 9 5.56 -27.94 7.39
N SER A 10 4.58 -28.58 6.74
CA SER A 10 3.77 -27.93 5.70
C SER A 10 3.00 -26.74 6.27
N ILE A 11 2.69 -25.74 5.43
CA ILE A 11 1.95 -24.55 5.87
C ILE A 11 0.57 -24.91 6.43
N GLU A 12 -0.09 -25.93 5.86
CA GLU A 12 -1.37 -26.45 6.34
C GLU A 12 -1.23 -27.08 7.73
N GLN A 13 -0.14 -27.79 8.00
CA GLN A 13 0.13 -28.39 9.30
C GLN A 13 0.44 -27.32 10.35
N LEU A 14 1.26 -26.33 10.01
CA LEU A 14 1.54 -25.18 10.87
C LEU A 14 0.25 -24.43 11.24
N TYR A 15 -0.64 -24.26 10.26
CA TYR A 15 -1.93 -23.62 10.51
C TYR A 15 -2.78 -24.43 11.49
N GLU A 16 -2.94 -25.73 11.26
CA GLU A 16 -3.76 -26.60 12.09
C GLU A 16 -3.23 -26.73 13.53
N GLU A 17 -1.92 -26.92 13.67
CA GLU A 17 -1.31 -27.20 14.97
C GLU A 17 -1.09 -25.94 15.82
N GLN A 18 -0.76 -24.80 15.20
CA GLN A 18 -0.27 -23.62 15.93
C GLN A 18 -1.13 -22.36 15.74
N ILE A 19 -1.78 -22.19 14.59
CA ILE A 19 -2.51 -20.94 14.28
C ILE A 19 -4.00 -21.10 14.56
N ARG A 20 -4.58 -22.30 14.37
CA ARG A 20 -6.03 -22.53 14.47
C ARG A 20 -6.58 -22.19 15.85
N SER A 21 -5.85 -22.55 16.91
CA SER A 21 -6.22 -22.36 18.32
C SER A 21 -6.10 -20.93 18.84
N LEU A 22 -5.47 -20.03 18.08
CA LEU A 22 -5.31 -18.62 18.45
C LEU A 22 -6.66 -17.87 18.47
N THR A 23 -6.77 -16.90 19.37
CA THR A 23 -7.92 -15.97 19.38
C THR A 23 -7.91 -15.08 18.14
N PRO A 24 -9.05 -14.46 17.77
CA PRO A 24 -9.10 -13.51 16.66
C PRO A 24 -8.06 -12.39 16.77
N GLU A 25 -7.83 -11.84 17.96
CA GLU A 25 -6.87 -10.76 18.22
C GLU A 25 -5.42 -11.24 17.99
N GLN A 26 -5.10 -12.45 18.44
CA GLN A 26 -3.79 -13.06 18.24
C GLN A 26 -3.54 -13.34 16.75
N LYS A 27 -4.54 -13.81 16.01
CA LYS A 27 -4.46 -14.00 14.56
C LYS A 27 -4.22 -12.69 13.82
N LEU A 28 -4.96 -11.63 14.19
CA LEU A 28 -4.77 -10.29 13.63
C LEU A 28 -3.35 -9.77 13.92
N ARG A 29 -2.84 -9.99 15.12
CA ARG A 29 -1.47 -9.61 15.48
C ARG A 29 -0.43 -10.39 14.66
N LEU A 30 -0.63 -11.69 14.47
CA LEU A 30 0.24 -12.53 13.65
C LEU A 30 0.27 -12.05 12.19
N ILE A 31 -0.90 -11.75 11.61
CA ILE A 31 -1.01 -11.19 10.26
C ILE A 31 -0.22 -9.87 10.16
N ALA A 32 -0.35 -8.99 11.14
CA ALA A 32 0.38 -7.71 11.15
C ALA A 32 1.90 -7.90 11.21
N LEU A 33 2.40 -8.86 11.99
CA LEU A 33 3.82 -9.19 12.06
C LEU A 33 4.34 -9.70 10.72
N ILE A 34 3.66 -10.68 10.12
CA ILE A 34 4.03 -11.24 8.82
C ILE A 34 3.97 -10.16 7.73
N ALA A 35 2.92 -9.33 7.72
CA ALA A 35 2.79 -8.25 6.75
C ALA A 35 3.94 -7.23 6.87
N SER A 36 4.37 -6.89 8.09
CA SER A 36 5.50 -5.99 8.32
C SER A 36 6.81 -6.60 7.81
N GLU A 37 7.08 -7.85 8.14
CA GLU A 37 8.27 -8.58 7.69
C GLU A 37 8.34 -8.63 6.15
N LEU A 38 7.23 -9.00 5.51
CA LEU A 38 7.14 -9.01 4.05
C LEU A 38 7.34 -7.61 3.45
N ALA A 39 6.80 -6.56 4.09
CA ALA A 39 6.97 -5.19 3.62
C ALA A 39 8.42 -4.69 3.71
N GLU A 40 9.19 -5.15 4.69
CA GLU A 40 10.62 -4.85 4.82
C GLU A 40 11.47 -5.55 3.73
N GLY A 41 11.08 -6.76 3.34
CA GLY A 41 11.71 -7.53 2.27
C GLY A 41 11.35 -7.07 0.85
N LEU A 42 10.28 -6.28 0.69
CA LEU A 42 9.94 -5.70 -0.60
C LEU A 42 11.02 -4.68 -1.01
N PRO A 43 11.44 -4.67 -2.28
CA PRO A 43 12.34 -3.62 -2.75
C PRO A 43 11.68 -2.28 -2.44
N LYS A 44 12.41 -1.42 -1.71
CA LYS A 44 11.94 -0.07 -1.40
C LYS A 44 11.45 0.53 -2.71
N ARG A 45 10.16 0.88 -2.76
CA ARG A 45 9.61 1.56 -3.94
C ARG A 45 10.55 2.73 -4.25
N PRO A 46 11.00 2.88 -5.50
CA PRO A 46 11.88 3.98 -5.84
C PRO A 46 11.20 5.28 -5.37
N LYS A 47 11.99 6.19 -4.81
CA LYS A 47 11.49 7.54 -4.51
C LYS A 47 10.99 8.11 -5.83
N ARG A 48 9.67 8.20 -5.96
CA ARG A 48 9.03 8.73 -7.17
C ARG A 48 9.24 10.24 -7.18
N SER A 49 9.64 10.76 -8.33
CA SER A 49 9.67 12.20 -8.54
C SER A 49 8.31 12.67 -9.01
N ILE A 50 7.80 13.78 -8.47
CA ILE A 50 6.59 14.41 -9.00
C ILE A 50 6.74 14.77 -10.49
N MET A 51 7.98 14.95 -10.96
CA MET A 51 8.30 15.20 -12.36
C MET A 51 7.99 14.02 -13.28
N GLU A 52 7.77 12.82 -12.76
CA GLU A 52 7.25 11.69 -13.57
C GLU A 52 5.85 11.98 -14.13
N LEU A 53 5.13 12.96 -13.57
CA LEU A 53 3.83 13.41 -14.06
C LEU A 53 3.91 14.63 -14.99
N HIS A 54 5.10 15.21 -15.21
CA HIS A 54 5.26 16.39 -16.05
C HIS A 54 4.76 16.09 -17.47
N GLY A 55 3.76 16.86 -17.91
CA GLY A 55 3.25 16.81 -19.28
C GLY A 55 2.14 15.78 -19.47
N LEU A 56 1.90 14.93 -18.46
CA LEU A 56 0.71 14.06 -18.42
C LEU A 56 -0.52 14.96 -18.25
N GLY A 57 -1.16 15.30 -19.38
CA GLY A 57 -2.33 16.17 -19.42
C GLY A 57 -2.18 17.36 -20.38
N ALA A 58 -1.01 17.61 -20.96
CA ALA A 58 -0.81 18.74 -21.89
C ALA A 58 -1.83 18.74 -23.05
N GLU A 59 -2.19 17.56 -23.56
CA GLU A 59 -3.21 17.38 -24.60
C GLU A 59 -4.63 17.70 -24.11
N ILE A 60 -4.94 17.43 -22.83
CA ILE A 60 -6.25 17.71 -22.22
C ILE A 60 -6.46 19.22 -22.05
N TRP A 61 -5.38 19.95 -21.79
CA TRP A 61 -5.40 21.41 -21.61
C TRP A 61 -5.25 22.21 -22.91
N GLN A 62 -5.20 21.54 -24.08
CA GLN A 62 -5.10 22.25 -25.35
C GLN A 62 -6.35 23.10 -25.61
N GLY A 63 -6.13 24.37 -25.94
CA GLY A 63 -7.21 25.32 -26.24
C GLY A 63 -7.95 25.84 -25.02
N ILE A 64 -7.58 25.42 -23.80
CA ILE A 64 -8.08 26.01 -22.56
C ILE A 64 -7.20 27.20 -22.19
N ASP A 65 -7.79 28.37 -22.00
CA ASP A 65 -7.08 29.52 -21.44
C ASP A 65 -6.83 29.29 -19.94
N ALA A 66 -5.56 29.25 -19.56
CA ALA A 66 -5.16 28.94 -18.20
C ALA A 66 -5.60 30.00 -17.19
N GLN A 67 -5.65 31.27 -17.60
CA GLN A 67 -6.01 32.37 -16.72
C GLN A 67 -7.53 32.39 -16.51
N GLU A 68 -8.31 32.24 -17.57
CA GLU A 68 -9.78 32.13 -17.50
C GLU A 68 -10.23 30.96 -16.62
N TYR A 69 -9.60 29.79 -16.78
CA TYR A 69 -9.90 28.60 -15.98
C TYR A 69 -9.61 28.82 -14.48
N VAL A 70 -8.49 29.48 -14.14
CA VAL A 70 -8.14 29.79 -12.75
C VAL A 70 -9.10 30.81 -12.14
N ASP A 71 -9.51 31.82 -12.91
CA ASP A 71 -10.42 32.85 -12.44
C ASP A 71 -11.83 32.28 -12.17
N GLN A 72 -12.31 31.36 -13.03
CA GLN A 72 -13.53 30.61 -12.77
C GLN A 72 -13.44 29.80 -11.47
N LEU A 73 -12.38 29.02 -11.29
CA LEU A 73 -12.14 28.26 -10.06
C LEU A 73 -12.13 29.12 -8.80
N ARG A 74 -11.56 30.33 -8.86
CA ARG A 74 -11.53 31.24 -7.71
C ARG A 74 -12.92 31.77 -7.36
N SER A 75 -13.69 32.16 -8.37
CA SER A 75 -15.07 32.62 -8.16
C SER A 75 -15.93 31.55 -7.47
N GLU A 76 -15.76 30.27 -7.83
CA GLU A 76 -16.47 29.15 -7.18
C GLU A 76 -16.16 29.01 -5.69
N TRP A 77 -15.00 29.49 -5.23
CA TRP A 77 -14.58 29.42 -3.82
C TRP A 77 -15.02 30.66 -3.03
N ASP A 78 -15.09 31.82 -3.67
CA ASP A 78 -15.58 33.06 -3.07
C ASP A 78 -17.10 32.99 -2.75
N ASP A 79 -17.84 32.18 -3.50
CA ASP A 79 -19.28 31.94 -3.28
C ASP A 79 -19.59 30.84 -2.23
N ARG A 80 -18.57 30.30 -1.56
CA ARG A 80 -18.73 29.26 -0.54
C ARG A 80 -18.90 29.88 0.86
N PRO A 81 -19.93 29.49 1.63
CA PRO A 81 -20.21 30.09 2.96
C PRO A 81 -19.16 29.74 4.02
#